data_AF-A0A2N2PRR7-F1
#
_entry.id   AF-A0A2N2PRR7-F1
#
_cell.length_a   1.000
_cell.length_b   1.000
_cell.length_c   1.000
_cell.angle_alpha   90.00
_cell.angle_beta   90.00
_cell.angle_gamma   90.00
#
_symmetry.space_group_name_H-M   'P 1'
#
loop_
_entity.id
_entity.type
_entity.pdbx_description
1 polymer ?
#
loop_
_entity_poly.entity_id
_entity_poly.type
_entity_poly.pdbx_seq_one_letter_code
_entity_poly.pdbx_strand_id
1 'polypeptide(L)'
;MSASLAVAMEPLIRRKIFMTEEQAIRELLRDYILRQISILQREAARFERRYGMHFERFGEYLHERSVLLETSQLPPQQRQSLGQAIMQEEDDWLDWKAAREMLESWLGLRQEAVA
;
A
#
# COMPACT_ATOMS: atom_id res chain seq x y z
N MET A 1 -20.75 21.87 10.91
CA MET A 1 -19.30 21.58 11.01
C MET A 1 -18.88 21.65 12.47
N SER A 2 -17.89 20.85 12.90
CA SER A 2 -17.46 20.88 14.31
C SER A 2 -16.69 22.17 14.60
N ALA A 3 -16.93 22.79 15.76
CA ALA A 3 -16.25 24.02 16.16
C ALA A 3 -14.71 23.88 16.17
N SER A 4 -14.22 22.66 16.45
CA SER A 4 -12.80 22.33 16.40
C SER A 4 -12.19 22.45 15.00
N LEU A 5 -12.92 22.02 13.96
CA LEU A 5 -12.44 22.10 12.57
C LEU A 5 -12.34 23.55 12.10
N ALA A 6 -13.35 24.38 12.39
CA ALA A 6 -13.33 25.80 12.06
C ALA A 6 -12.11 26.52 12.68
N VAL A 7 -11.81 26.24 13.96
CA VAL A 7 -10.63 26.79 14.65
C VAL A 7 -9.32 26.35 14.00
N ALA A 8 -9.23 25.11 13.51
CA ALA A 8 -8.04 24.62 12.81
C ALA A 8 -7.84 25.27 11.42
N MET A 9 -8.93 25.64 10.74
CA MET A 9 -8.90 26.20 9.38
C MET A 9 -8.77 27.73 9.36
N GLU A 10 -9.21 28.42 10.40
CA GLU A 10 -9.17 29.88 10.54
C GLU A 10 -7.80 30.51 10.21
N PRO A 11 -6.65 29.99 10.69
CA PRO A 11 -5.34 30.55 10.34
C PRO A 11 -5.03 30.50 8.85
N LEU A 12 -5.52 29.47 8.15
CA LEU A 12 -5.28 29.26 6.72
C LEU A 12 -6.11 30.23 5.88
N ILE A 13 -7.35 30.47 6.30
CA ILE A 13 -8.27 31.42 5.64
C ILE A 13 -7.81 32.86 5.91
N ARG A 14 -7.48 33.19 7.17
CA ARG A 14 -6.97 34.51 7.54
C ARG A 14 -5.70 34.89 6.78
N ARG A 15 -4.85 33.90 6.46
CA ARG A 15 -3.64 34.09 5.65
C ARG A 15 -3.90 34.08 4.14
N LYS A 16 -5.15 33.97 3.71
CA LYS A 16 -5.58 33.87 2.31
C LYS A 16 -4.95 32.69 1.56
N ILE A 17 -4.56 31.63 2.27
CA ILE A 17 -4.09 30.38 1.66
C ILE A 17 -5.27 29.67 0.99
N PHE A 18 -6.44 29.75 1.63
CA PHE A 18 -7.72 29.31 1.06
C PHE A 18 -8.76 30.42 1.20
N MET A 19 -9.74 30.44 0.29
CA MET A 19 -10.80 31.46 0.28
C MET A 19 -11.96 31.12 1.21
N THR A 20 -12.26 29.83 1.38
CA THR A 20 -13.35 29.34 2.23
C THR A 20 -12.93 28.07 2.97
N GLU A 21 -13.61 27.77 4.08
CA GLU A 21 -13.46 26.50 4.80
C GLU A 21 -13.70 25.30 3.88
N GLU A 22 -14.75 25.37 3.06
CA GLU A 22 -15.10 24.29 2.14
C GLU A 22 -14.00 24.05 1.10
N GLN A 23 -13.47 25.12 0.48
CA GLN A 23 -12.36 25.00 -0.46
C GLN A 23 -11.15 24.38 0.23
N ALA A 24 -10.83 24.85 1.43
CA ALA A 24 -9.68 24.39 2.17
C ALA A 24 -9.79 22.90 2.52
N ILE A 25 -10.95 22.45 2.98
CA ILE A 25 -11.21 21.03 3.27
C ILE A 25 -11.11 20.20 1.99
N ARG A 26 -11.72 20.65 0.89
CA ARG A 26 -11.70 19.93 -0.39
C ARG A 26 -10.28 19.72 -0.91
N GLU A 27 -9.46 20.78 -0.89
CA GLU A 27 -8.06 20.71 -1.35
C GLU A 27 -7.20 19.85 -0.42
N LEU A 28 -7.35 19.98 0.90
CA LEU A 28 -6.61 19.16 1.86
C LEU A 28 -6.97 17.68 1.79
N LEU A 29 -8.26 17.34 1.63
CA LEU A 29 -8.71 15.97 1.44
C LEU A 29 -8.17 15.38 0.14
N ARG A 30 -8.24 16.15 -0.96
CA ARG A 30 -7.67 15.75 -2.25
C ARG A 30 -6.18 15.45 -2.13
N ASP A 31 -5.41 16.36 -1.53
CA ASP A 31 -3.98 16.19 -1.31
C ASP A 31 -3.68 14.95 -0.45
N TYR A 32 -4.45 14.74 0.62
CA TYR A 32 -4.31 13.57 1.47
C TYR A 32 -4.53 12.27 0.69
N ILE A 33 -5.62 12.17 -0.08
CA ILE A 33 -5.94 11.00 -0.91
C ILE A 33 -4.80 10.72 -1.90
N LEU A 34 -4.31 11.75 -2.61
CA LEU A 34 -3.21 11.61 -3.56
C LEU A 34 -1.91 11.15 -2.89
N ARG A 35 -1.62 11.65 -1.68
CA ARG A 35 -0.46 11.20 -0.89
C ARG A 35 -0.59 9.74 -0.48
N GLN A 36 -1.76 9.28 -0.03
CA GLN A 36 -1.98 7.87 0.32
C GLN A 36 -1.78 6.96 -0.89
N ILE A 37 -2.36 7.33 -2.04
CA ILE A 37 -2.16 6.61 -3.31
C ILE A 37 -0.67 6.52 -3.66
N SER A 38 0.06 7.63 -3.58
CA SER A 38 1.50 7.66 -3.90
C SER A 38 2.36 6.83 -2.94
N ILE A 39 2.00 6.79 -1.65
CA ILE A 39 2.67 5.92 -0.66
C ILE A 39 2.49 4.45 -1.06
N LEU A 40 1.25 4.03 -1.29
CA LEU A 40 0.93 2.62 -1.59
C LEU A 40 1.50 2.18 -2.93
N GLN A 41 1.49 3.04 -3.95
CA GLN A 41 2.16 2.78 -5.23
C GLN A 41 3.66 2.56 -5.06
N ARG A 42 4.33 3.39 -4.24
CA ARG A 42 5.77 3.23 -3.96
C ARG A 42 6.07 1.96 -3.18
N GLU A 43 5.19 1.58 -2.27
CA GLU A 43 5.29 0.35 -1.51
C GLU A 43 5.12 -0.89 -2.41
N ALA A 44 4.09 -0.94 -3.25
CA ALA A 44 3.94 -2.00 -4.24
C ALA A 44 5.17 -2.10 -5.18
N ALA A 45 5.65 -0.96 -5.69
CA ALA A 45 6.84 -0.90 -6.55
C ALA A 45 8.15 -1.24 -5.82
N ARG A 46 8.19 -1.19 -4.48
CA ARG A 46 9.35 -1.67 -3.69
C ARG A 46 9.46 -3.18 -3.83
N PHE A 47 8.35 -3.91 -3.71
CA PHE A 47 8.33 -5.36 -3.82
C PHE A 47 8.62 -5.84 -5.24
N GLU A 48 8.07 -5.18 -6.27
CA GLU A 48 8.40 -5.50 -7.67
C GLU A 48 9.91 -5.38 -7.95
N ARG A 49 10.54 -4.33 -7.42
CA ARG A 49 12.00 -4.16 -7.55
C ARG A 49 12.79 -5.17 -6.72
N ARG A 50 12.31 -5.53 -5.52
CA ARG A 50 12.97 -6.52 -4.64
C ARG A 50 12.99 -7.90 -5.28
N TYR A 51 11.88 -8.31 -5.90
CA TYR A 51 11.71 -9.67 -6.44
C TYR A 51 11.88 -9.76 -7.96
N GLY A 52 11.96 -8.64 -8.66
CA GLY A 52 12.14 -8.60 -10.12
C GLY A 52 10.95 -9.15 -10.91
N MET A 53 9.75 -9.17 -10.32
CA MET A 53 8.53 -9.70 -10.93
C MET A 53 7.31 -8.94 -10.42
N HIS A 54 6.18 -9.09 -11.12
CA HIS A 54 4.89 -8.57 -10.67
C HIS A 54 4.25 -9.49 -9.62
N PHE A 55 3.28 -8.96 -8.87
CA PHE A 55 2.66 -9.63 -7.73
C PHE A 55 2.02 -10.98 -8.09
N GLU A 56 1.31 -11.06 -9.22
CA GLU A 56 0.64 -12.28 -9.66
C GLU A 56 1.65 -13.42 -9.85
N ARG A 57 2.77 -13.11 -10.52
CA ARG A 57 3.87 -14.05 -10.72
C ARG A 57 4.60 -14.40 -9.42
N PHE A 58 4.66 -13.47 -8.47
CA PHE A 58 5.24 -13.73 -7.15
C PHE A 58 4.42 -14.76 -6.36
N GLY A 59 3.09 -14.73 -6.47
CA GLY A 59 2.22 -15.75 -5.89
C GLY A 59 2.48 -17.15 -6.46
N GLU A 60 2.65 -17.26 -7.78
CA GLU A 60 3.02 -18.52 -8.44
C GLU A 60 4.39 -19.02 -7.98
N TYR A 61 5.38 -18.12 -7.92
CA TYR A 61 6.73 -18.41 -7.41
C TYR A 61 6.73 -18.94 -5.97
N LEU A 62 5.94 -18.33 -5.08
CA LEU A 62 5.79 -18.80 -3.70
C LEU A 62 5.19 -20.21 -3.65
N HIS A 63 4.16 -20.47 -4.45
CA HIS A 63 3.54 -21.78 -4.52
C HIS A 63 4.54 -22.86 -4.97
N GLU A 64 5.29 -22.61 -6.04
CA GLU A 64 6.33 -23.53 -6.54
C GLU A 64 7.40 -23.82 -5.48
N ARG A 65 7.80 -22.82 -4.69
CA ARG A 65 8.79 -22.98 -3.63
C ARG A 65 8.29 -23.79 -2.47
N SER A 66 7.03 -23.60 -2.06
CA SER A 66 6.40 -24.43 -1.03
C SER A 66 6.29 -25.88 -1.49
N VAL A 67 5.91 -26.13 -2.74
CA VAL A 67 5.93 -27.48 -3.33
C VAL A 67 7.33 -28.06 -3.33
N LEU A 68 8.36 -27.28 -3.68
CA LEU A 68 9.74 -27.72 -3.62
C LEU A 68 10.13 -28.09 -2.19
N LEU A 69 9.83 -27.27 -1.20
CA LEU A 69 10.11 -27.55 0.22
C LEU A 69 9.49 -28.88 0.67
N GLU A 70 8.27 -29.20 0.24
CA GLU A 70 7.57 -30.42 0.59
C GLU A 70 8.15 -31.65 -0.12
N THR A 71 8.29 -31.57 -1.43
CA THR A 71 8.55 -32.72 -2.32
C THR A 71 10.02 -33.06 -2.50
N SER A 72 10.93 -32.12 -2.26
CA SER A 72 12.34 -32.35 -2.49
C SER A 72 13.02 -33.08 -1.33
N GLN A 73 13.94 -33.99 -1.69
CA GLN A 73 14.83 -34.66 -0.74
C GLN A 73 16.03 -33.76 -0.42
N LEU A 74 15.76 -32.58 0.15
CA LEU A 74 16.81 -31.67 0.59
C LEU A 74 17.44 -32.15 1.90
N PRO A 75 18.76 -31.96 2.08
CA PRO A 75 19.40 -32.09 3.37
C PRO A 75 18.71 -31.22 4.44
N PRO A 76 18.64 -31.64 5.71
CA PRO A 76 17.90 -30.94 6.76
C PRO A 76 18.23 -29.44 6.89
N GLN A 77 19.50 -29.07 6.79
CA GLN A 77 19.94 -27.67 6.87
C GLN A 77 19.43 -26.83 5.69
N GLN A 78 19.44 -27.39 4.47
CA GLN A 78 18.93 -26.70 3.28
C GLN A 78 17.41 -26.57 3.35
N ARG A 79 16.71 -27.61 3.83
CA ARG A 79 15.26 -27.57 4.06
C ARG A 79 14.88 -26.48 5.06
N GLN A 80 15.62 -26.35 6.16
CA GLN A 80 15.40 -25.30 7.16
C GLN A 80 15.64 -23.90 6.58
N SER A 81 16.76 -23.70 5.88
CA SER A 81 17.08 -22.41 5.25
C SER A 81 16.04 -22.01 4.21
N LEU A 82 15.57 -22.96 3.38
CA LEU A 82 14.51 -22.73 2.42
C LEU A 82 13.19 -22.37 3.12
N GLY A 83 12.81 -23.09 4.17
CA GLY A 83 11.61 -22.79 4.94
C GLY A 83 11.63 -21.38 5.54
N GLN A 84 12.76 -20.95 6.11
CA GLN A 84 12.91 -19.59 6.63
C GLN A 84 12.82 -18.53 5.52
N ALA A 85 13.40 -18.79 4.35
CA ALA A 85 13.29 -17.89 3.21
C ALA A 85 11.84 -17.76 2.72
N ILE A 86 11.12 -18.89 2.61
CA ILE A 86 9.70 -18.90 2.22
C ILE A 86 8.85 -18.12 3.22
N MET A 87 9.05 -18.31 4.53
CA MET A 87 8.32 -17.54 5.55
C MET A 87 8.49 -16.02 5.37
N GLN A 88 9.72 -15.56 5.14
CA GLN A 88 9.96 -14.14 4.90
C GLN A 88 9.33 -13.66 3.58
N GLU A 89 9.36 -14.49 2.53
CA GLU A 89 8.72 -14.18 1.25
C GLU A 89 7.19 -14.16 1.35
N GLU A 90 6.58 -14.99 2.21
CA GLU A 90 5.15 -14.99 2.53
C GLU A 90 4.74 -13.72 3.29
N ASP A 91 5.53 -13.30 4.28
CA ASP A 91 5.31 -12.02 4.99
C ASP A 91 5.36 -10.84 3.99
N ASP A 92 6.37 -10.82 3.12
CA ASP A 92 6.50 -9.84 2.04
C ASP A 92 5.30 -9.88 1.08
N TRP A 93 4.77 -11.06 0.75
CA TRP A 93 3.58 -11.22 -0.08
C TRP A 93 2.33 -10.64 0.59
N LEU A 94 2.15 -10.87 1.89
CA LEU A 94 1.02 -10.34 2.67
C LEU A 94 1.05 -8.82 2.69
N ASP A 95 2.20 -8.21 2.97
CA ASP A 95 2.38 -6.76 2.98
C ASP A 95 2.12 -6.17 1.59
N TRP A 96 2.62 -6.83 0.53
CA TRP A 96 2.39 -6.38 -0.83
C TRP A 96 0.92 -6.47 -1.23
N LYS A 97 0.24 -7.56 -0.87
CA LYS A 97 -1.20 -7.74 -1.10
C LYS A 97 -2.00 -6.64 -0.40
N ALA A 98 -1.71 -6.39 0.88
CA ALA A 98 -2.38 -5.34 1.65
C ALA A 98 -2.19 -3.96 0.99
N ALA A 99 -0.97 -3.62 0.55
CA ALA A 99 -0.70 -2.36 -0.12
C ALA A 99 -1.51 -2.20 -1.42
N ARG A 100 -1.68 -3.29 -2.18
CA ARG A 100 -2.49 -3.29 -3.41
C ARG A 100 -3.99 -3.13 -3.13
N GLU A 101 -4.53 -3.90 -2.20
CA GLU A 101 -5.97 -3.82 -1.85
C GLU A 101 -6.32 -2.44 -1.28
N MET A 102 -5.45 -1.87 -0.45
CA MET A 102 -5.61 -0.49 0.03
C MET A 102 -5.53 0.51 -1.12
N LEU A 103 -4.60 0.33 -2.06
CA LEU A 103 -4.46 1.21 -3.23
C LEU A 103 -5.72 1.20 -4.09
N GLU A 104 -6.27 0.02 -4.37
CA GLU A 104 -7.52 -0.16 -5.10
C GLU A 104 -8.68 0.54 -4.38
N SER A 105 -8.75 0.44 -3.05
CA SER A 105 -9.74 1.13 -2.23
C SER A 105 -9.65 2.65 -2.36
N TRP A 106 -8.44 3.22 -2.26
CA TRP A 106 -8.23 4.67 -2.43
C TRP A 106 -8.49 5.15 -3.87
N LEU A 107 -8.18 4.34 -4.87
CA LEU A 107 -8.50 4.63 -6.27
C LEU A 107 -10.01 4.62 -6.52
N GLY A 108 -10.76 3.72 -5.86
CA GLY A 108 -12.22 3.72 -5.85
C GLY A 108 -12.79 5.01 -5.24
N LEU A 109 -12.29 5.42 -4.07
CA LEU A 109 -12.68 6.68 -3.43
C LEU A 109 -12.41 7.91 -4.31
N ARG A 110 -11.32 7.90 -5.09
CA ARG A 110 -11.05 8.97 -6.06
C ARG A 110 -12.10 9.03 -7.16
N GLN A 111 -12.61 7.89 -7.62
CA GLN A 111 -13.65 7.85 -8.65
C GLN A 111 -14.99 8.37 -8.11
N GLU A 112 -15.34 8.01 -6.87
CA GLU A 112 -16.55 8.50 -6.19
C GLU A 112 -16.49 10.01 -5.89
N ALA A 113 -15.33 10.54 -5.48
CA ALA A 113 -15.17 11.95 -5.15
C ALA A 113 -15.12 12.91 -6.36
N VAL A 114 -15.05 12.37 -7.59
CA VAL A 114 -15.06 13.15 -8.85
C VAL A 114 -16.43 13.08 -9.54
N ALA A 115 -17.32 12.17 -9.11
CA ALA A 115 -18.70 12.08 -9.56
C ALA A 115 -19.59 13.16 -8.90
#